data_AF-A0AAU4LYZ2-F1
#
_entry.id   AF-A0AAU4LYZ2-F1
#
_cell.length_a   1.000
_cell.length_b   1.000
_cell.length_c   1.000
_cell.angle_alpha   90.00
_cell.angle_beta   90.00
_cell.angle_gamma   90.00
#
_symmetry.space_group_name_H-M   'P 1'
#
loop_
_entity.id
_entity.type
_entity.pdbx_description
1 polymer ?
#
loop_
_entity_poly.entity_id
_entity_poly.type
_entity_poly.pdbx_seq_one_letter_code
_entity_poly.pdbx_strand_id
1 'polypeptide(L)'
;MRHASHRPAVLTLAALLTAAALSGCSDPPRDPAAQPSTPADICTRLVTYWALETLKGSSQSGIDWEQKGLSNEQYALHENVVTAARIEQKRHGTAAAQKLIERQTRERCTAQHGATGSSENWRPPTRATPDLRRRSPQPPHPSS
;
A
#
# COMPACT_ATOMS: atom_id res chain seq x y z
N MET A 1 50.51 15.76 16.78
CA MET A 1 51.78 15.52 16.05
C MET A 1 51.87 14.01 15.81
N ARG A 2 51.83 13.40 14.62
CA ARG A 2 52.06 13.81 13.22
C ARG A 2 51.15 12.99 12.27
N HIS A 3 50.91 13.55 11.08
CA HIS A 3 50.10 13.07 9.95
C HIS A 3 50.80 12.04 9.04
N ALA A 4 50.02 11.25 8.29
CA ALA A 4 50.06 11.11 6.81
C ALA A 4 49.09 9.96 6.41
N SER A 5 48.00 10.15 5.64
CA SER A 5 47.87 10.50 4.20
C SER A 5 48.36 9.34 3.29
N HIS A 6 47.65 8.80 2.28
CA HIS A 6 46.91 9.41 1.17
C HIS A 6 45.97 8.41 0.43
N ARG A 7 44.85 8.91 -0.14
CA ARG A 7 44.16 8.38 -1.35
C ARG A 7 44.87 8.95 -2.60
N PRO A 8 44.95 8.31 -3.79
CA PRO A 8 43.85 8.34 -4.80
C PRO A 8 43.90 7.31 -5.97
N ALA A 9 42.87 7.31 -6.84
CA ALA A 9 42.87 7.09 -8.32
C ALA A 9 41.46 6.57 -8.72
N VAL A 10 40.51 7.26 -9.36
CA VAL A 10 40.43 8.19 -10.51
C VAL A 10 40.62 7.53 -11.89
N LEU A 11 39.46 7.28 -12.52
CA LEU A 11 39.07 7.38 -13.95
C LEU A 11 39.77 6.57 -15.05
N THR A 12 38.96 5.85 -15.85
CA THR A 12 39.00 5.71 -17.33
C THR A 12 37.82 4.80 -17.74
N LEU A 13 37.14 4.89 -18.88
CA LEU A 13 37.00 5.84 -19.97
C LEU A 13 35.71 5.43 -20.73
N ALA A 14 35.25 6.29 -21.62
CA ALA A 14 33.94 6.32 -22.26
C ALA A 14 33.67 5.29 -23.37
N ALA A 15 32.36 5.14 -23.62
CA ALA A 15 31.64 5.02 -24.90
C ALA A 15 31.96 3.90 -25.89
N LEU A 16 30.93 3.09 -26.17
CA LEU A 16 30.66 2.57 -27.51
C LEU A 16 29.16 2.74 -27.82
N LEU A 17 28.88 3.69 -28.71
CA LEU A 17 27.64 3.81 -29.47
C LEU A 17 27.71 2.82 -30.64
N THR A 18 26.73 1.91 -30.75
CA THR A 18 26.38 1.27 -32.03
C THR A 18 24.88 1.07 -32.09
N ALA A 19 24.24 1.85 -32.95
CA ALA A 19 22.87 1.68 -33.39
C ALA A 19 22.82 0.72 -34.59
N ALA A 20 21.84 -0.18 -34.62
CA ALA A 20 21.36 -0.84 -35.83
C ALA A 20 19.90 -1.27 -35.62
N ALA A 21 19.11 -1.10 -36.68
CA ALA A 21 17.68 -0.85 -36.64
C ALA A 21 16.80 -2.10 -36.87
N LEU A 22 15.48 -1.89 -36.69
CA LEU A 22 14.35 -2.65 -37.23
C LEU A 22 13.99 -3.97 -36.55
N SER A 23 13.41 -3.86 -35.35
CA SER A 23 12.42 -4.84 -34.88
C SER A 23 11.08 -4.13 -34.79
N GLY A 24 10.12 -4.59 -35.60
CA GLY A 24 8.78 -4.01 -35.70
C GLY A 24 8.11 -3.85 -34.34
N CYS A 25 7.26 -2.83 -34.23
CA CYS A 25 6.30 -2.69 -33.13
C CYS A 25 5.34 -3.87 -33.17
N SER A 26 5.78 -5.02 -32.66
CA SER A 26 4.89 -6.04 -32.16
C SER A 26 4.38 -5.47 -30.84
N ASP A 27 3.13 -5.03 -30.80
CA ASP A 27 2.46 -4.71 -29.55
C ASP A 27 2.71 -5.90 -28.62
N PRO A 28 3.40 -5.73 -27.48
CA PRO A 28 3.52 -6.81 -26.53
C PRO A 28 2.09 -7.26 -26.16
N PRO A 29 1.86 -8.56 -25.93
CA PRO A 29 0.57 -9.02 -25.45
C PRO A 29 0.14 -8.11 -24.31
N ARG A 30 -0.97 -7.39 -24.52
CA ARG A 30 -1.46 -6.45 -23.53
C ARG A 30 -1.99 -7.30 -22.38
N ASP A 31 -1.15 -7.52 -21.37
CA ASP A 31 -1.57 -8.21 -20.17
C ASP A 31 -2.84 -7.55 -19.65
N PRO A 32 -3.84 -8.33 -19.20
CA PRO A 32 -5.03 -7.76 -18.59
C PRO A 32 -4.60 -6.80 -17.48
N ALA A 33 -5.04 -5.54 -17.57
CA ALA A 33 -4.75 -4.57 -16.52
C ALA A 33 -5.23 -5.11 -15.17
N ALA A 34 -4.37 -5.04 -14.15
CA ALA A 34 -4.73 -5.44 -12.80
C ALA A 34 -6.01 -4.73 -12.36
N GLN A 35 -6.99 -5.49 -11.89
CA GLN A 35 -8.25 -4.90 -11.41
C GLN A 35 -7.98 -4.01 -10.19
N PRO A 36 -8.62 -2.84 -10.10
CA PRO A 36 -8.48 -1.99 -8.93
C PRO A 36 -8.96 -2.73 -7.67
N SER A 37 -8.23 -2.58 -6.56
CA SER A 37 -8.65 -3.16 -5.28
C SER A 37 -9.97 -2.54 -4.84
N THR A 38 -10.92 -3.38 -4.40
CA THR A 38 -12.18 -2.91 -3.84
C THR A 38 -11.97 -2.33 -2.43
N PRO A 39 -12.89 -1.51 -1.90
CA PRO A 39 -12.82 -1.07 -0.51
C PRO A 39 -12.73 -2.23 0.50
N ALA A 40 -13.43 -3.34 0.23
CA ALA A 40 -13.37 -4.55 1.05
C ALA A 40 -11.97 -5.22 1.00
N ASP A 41 -11.30 -5.22 -0.16
CA ASP A 41 -9.92 -5.73 -0.28
C ASP A 41 -8.94 -4.88 0.51
N ILE A 42 -9.09 -3.56 0.44
CA ILE A 42 -8.26 -2.60 1.18
C ILE A 42 -8.44 -2.78 2.68
N CYS A 43 -9.69 -2.80 3.16
CA CYS A 43 -10.04 -3.09 4.55
C CYS A 43 -9.41 -4.41 5.01
N THR A 44 -9.57 -5.47 4.20
CA THR A 44 -9.08 -6.81 4.56
C THR A 44 -7.57 -6.82 4.76
N ARG A 45 -6.80 -6.19 3.85
CA ARG A 45 -5.34 -6.12 3.98
C ARG A 45 -4.91 -5.32 5.20
N LEU A 46 -5.46 -4.12 5.39
CA LEU A 46 -5.07 -3.21 6.47
C LEU A 46 -5.37 -3.83 7.84
N VAL A 47 -6.61 -4.27 8.05
CA VAL A 47 -7.04 -4.82 9.34
C VAL A 47 -6.30 -6.13 9.65
N THR A 48 -6.11 -7.01 8.67
CA THR A 48 -5.36 -8.26 8.87
C THR A 48 -3.91 -7.97 9.26
N TYR A 49 -3.23 -7.09 8.53
CA TYR A 49 -1.83 -6.75 8.82
C TYR A 49 -1.67 -6.22 10.26
N TRP A 50 -2.49 -5.23 10.63
CA TRP A 50 -2.38 -4.63 11.95
C TRP A 50 -2.82 -5.56 13.07
N ALA A 51 -3.81 -6.43 12.85
CA ALA A 51 -4.21 -7.44 13.84
C ALA A 51 -3.09 -8.46 14.07
N LEU A 52 -2.39 -8.89 13.01
CA LEU A 52 -1.25 -9.79 13.12
C LEU A 52 -0.08 -9.13 13.85
N GLU A 53 0.22 -7.86 13.57
CA GLU A 53 1.26 -7.11 14.29
C GLU A 53 0.91 -6.96 15.77
N THR A 54 -0.34 -6.60 16.09
CA THR A 54 -0.83 -6.54 17.48
C THR A 54 -0.75 -7.89 18.19
N LEU A 55 -1.00 -9.00 17.49
CA LEU A 55 -0.89 -10.34 18.08
C LEU A 55 0.56 -10.75 18.34
N LYS A 56 1.51 -10.28 17.52
CA LYS A 56 2.95 -10.48 17.74
C LYS A 56 3.50 -9.63 18.90
N GLY A 57 2.79 -8.57 19.29
CA GLY A 57 3.28 -7.62 20.29
C GLY A 57 4.47 -6.80 19.81
N SER A 58 4.55 -6.50 18.50
CA SER A 58 5.64 -5.69 17.94
C SER A 58 5.57 -4.25 18.45
N SER A 59 6.69 -3.50 18.41
CA SER A 59 6.72 -2.08 18.77
C SER A 59 5.76 -1.23 17.93
N GLN A 60 5.43 -1.69 16.72
CA GLN A 60 4.46 -1.06 15.82
C GLN A 60 3.01 -1.23 16.30
N SER A 61 2.74 -2.11 17.27
CA SER A 61 1.41 -2.34 17.83
C SER A 61 0.88 -1.11 18.58
N GLY A 62 1.76 -0.31 19.19
CA GLY A 62 1.40 0.85 20.01
C GLY A 62 1.25 2.17 19.25
N ILE A 63 1.39 2.15 17.92
CA ILE A 63 1.14 3.33 17.08
C ILE A 63 -0.36 3.64 17.07
N ASP A 64 -0.73 4.91 17.04
CA ASP A 64 -2.13 5.34 16.98
C ASP A 64 -2.85 4.87 15.69
N TRP A 65 -4.15 4.61 15.77
CA TRP A 65 -4.93 4.02 14.68
C TRP A 65 -5.03 4.93 13.43
N GLU A 66 -4.97 6.25 13.61
CA GLU A 66 -4.96 7.20 12.49
C GLU A 66 -3.64 7.10 11.71
N GLN A 67 -2.52 6.94 12.42
CA GLN A 67 -1.20 6.74 11.80
C GLN A 67 -1.08 5.38 11.11
N LYS A 68 -1.85 4.38 11.55
CA LYS A 68 -1.99 3.08 10.87
C LYS A 68 -2.79 3.18 9.57
N GLY A 69 -3.45 4.31 9.31
CA GLY A 69 -4.31 4.54 8.16
C GLY A 69 -5.64 3.79 8.22
N LEU A 70 -6.10 3.42 9.43
CA LEU A 70 -7.40 2.79 9.62
C LEU A 70 -8.49 3.87 9.64
N SER A 71 -9.67 3.57 9.10
CA SER A 71 -10.88 4.31 9.46
C SER A 71 -11.30 3.98 10.90
N ASN A 72 -12.19 4.79 11.48
CA ASN A 72 -12.80 4.47 12.77
C ASN A 72 -13.49 3.09 12.77
N GLU A 73 -14.23 2.76 11.71
CA GLU A 73 -14.91 1.47 11.60
C GLU A 73 -13.92 0.31 11.40
N GLN A 74 -12.85 0.51 10.62
CA GLN A 74 -11.77 -0.48 10.48
C GLN A 74 -11.01 -0.70 11.78
N TYR A 75 -10.81 0.36 12.58
CA TYR A 75 -10.21 0.24 13.91
C TYR A 75 -11.12 -0.56 14.85
N ALA A 76 -12.42 -0.29 14.86
CA ALA A 76 -13.37 -1.10 15.63
C ALA A 76 -13.38 -2.57 15.19
N LEU A 77 -13.22 -2.85 13.89
CA LEU A 77 -13.05 -4.22 13.38
C LEU A 77 -11.75 -4.85 13.86
N HIS A 78 -10.64 -4.12 13.80
CA HIS A 78 -9.32 -4.56 14.28
C HIS A 78 -9.38 -4.97 15.76
N GLU A 79 -9.91 -4.13 16.63
CA GLU A 79 -9.98 -4.40 18.08
C GLU A 79 -10.82 -5.66 18.39
N ASN A 80 -11.94 -5.81 17.70
CA ASN A 80 -12.81 -6.99 17.83
C ASN A 80 -12.09 -8.28 17.38
N VAL A 81 -11.40 -8.23 16.24
CA VAL A 81 -10.68 -9.38 15.69
C VAL A 81 -9.47 -9.74 16.56
N VAL A 82 -8.71 -8.75 17.05
CA VAL A 82 -7.58 -8.98 17.98
C VAL A 82 -8.07 -9.63 19.27
N THR A 83 -9.19 -9.17 19.81
CA THR A 83 -9.79 -9.75 21.02
C THR A 83 -10.14 -11.23 20.81
N ALA A 84 -10.83 -11.55 19.70
CA ALA A 84 -11.16 -12.93 19.35
C ALA A 84 -9.91 -13.78 19.11
N ALA A 85 -8.92 -13.24 18.41
CA ALA A 85 -7.65 -13.93 18.12
C ALA A 85 -6.84 -14.24 19.37
N ARG A 86 -6.83 -13.35 20.37
CA ARG A 86 -6.18 -13.61 21.67
C ARG A 86 -6.86 -14.75 22.43
N ILE A 87 -8.19 -14.86 22.35
CA ILE A 87 -8.93 -15.99 22.94
C ILE A 87 -8.57 -17.29 22.20
N GLU A 88 -8.58 -17.26 20.88
CA GLU A 88 -8.22 -18.40 20.03
C GLU A 88 -6.78 -18.86 20.26
N GLN A 89 -5.85 -17.90 20.39
CA GLN A 89 -4.44 -18.19 20.64
C GLN A 89 -4.25 -18.95 21.94
N LYS A 90 -4.98 -18.58 22.99
CA LYS A 90 -4.92 -19.26 24.30
C LYS A 90 -5.47 -20.69 24.24
N ARG A 91 -6.46 -20.95 23.39
CA ARG A 91 -7.14 -22.26 23.29
C ARG A 91 -6.48 -23.21 22.30
N HIS A 92 -6.03 -22.67 21.17
CA HIS A 92 -5.68 -23.45 19.98
C HIS A 92 -4.34 -23.02 19.36
N GLY A 93 -3.63 -22.08 19.99
CA GLY A 93 -2.30 -21.65 19.59
C GLY A 93 -2.27 -20.58 18.50
N THR A 94 -1.07 -20.06 18.24
CA THR A 94 -0.85 -18.90 17.37
C THR A 94 -1.32 -19.12 15.93
N ALA A 95 -1.09 -20.30 15.35
CA ALA A 95 -1.50 -20.59 13.98
C ALA A 95 -3.04 -20.56 13.81
N ALA A 96 -3.78 -21.03 14.82
CA ALA A 96 -5.24 -20.98 14.81
C ALA A 96 -5.74 -19.53 14.90
N ALA A 97 -5.13 -18.72 15.77
CA ALA A 97 -5.44 -17.30 15.90
C ALA A 97 -5.19 -16.51 14.60
N GLN A 98 -4.08 -16.77 13.91
CA GLN A 98 -3.77 -16.14 12.62
C GLN A 98 -4.82 -16.47 11.56
N LYS A 99 -5.21 -17.75 11.45
CA LYS A 99 -6.29 -18.17 10.53
C LYS A 99 -7.63 -17.54 10.89
N LEU A 100 -7.92 -17.36 12.18
CA LEU A 100 -9.12 -16.66 12.63
C LEU A 100 -9.09 -15.19 12.22
N ILE A 101 -7.97 -14.50 12.38
CA ILE A 101 -7.80 -13.10 11.94
C ILE A 101 -8.11 -12.97 10.46
N GLU A 102 -7.48 -13.78 9.62
CA GLU A 102 -7.66 -13.72 8.15
C GLU A 102 -9.12 -13.96 7.75
N ARG A 103 -9.76 -14.98 8.33
CA ARG A 103 -11.14 -15.34 8.01
C ARG A 103 -12.13 -14.25 8.47
N GLN A 104 -12.10 -13.89 9.75
CA GLN A 104 -13.07 -12.94 10.30
C GLN A 104 -12.91 -11.54 9.70
N THR A 105 -11.68 -11.11 9.44
CA THR A 105 -11.43 -9.82 8.81
C THR A 105 -12.06 -9.78 7.41
N ARG A 106 -11.82 -10.80 6.59
CA ARG A 106 -12.38 -10.89 5.24
C ARG A 106 -13.91 -10.87 5.25
N GLU A 107 -14.53 -11.69 6.11
CA GLU A 107 -15.98 -11.78 6.24
C GLU A 107 -16.58 -10.42 6.62
N ARG A 108 -16.03 -9.78 7.66
CA ARG A 108 -16.56 -8.51 8.19
C ARG A 108 -16.31 -7.32 7.27
N CYS A 109 -15.11 -7.21 6.69
CA CYS A 109 -14.81 -6.17 5.70
C CYS A 109 -15.72 -6.28 4.46
N THR A 110 -16.05 -7.50 4.04
CA THR A 110 -17.00 -7.71 2.93
C THR A 110 -18.41 -7.30 3.34
N ALA A 111 -18.88 -7.75 4.51
CA ALA A 111 -20.21 -7.44 5.02
C ALA A 111 -20.44 -5.94 5.27
N GLN A 112 -19.39 -5.19 5.59
CA GLN A 112 -19.43 -3.74 5.83
C GLN A 112 -18.96 -2.91 4.64
N HIS A 113 -18.86 -3.50 3.43
CA HIS A 113 -18.45 -2.81 2.21
C HIS A 113 -17.12 -2.02 2.34
N GLY A 114 -16.17 -2.55 3.12
CA GLY A 114 -14.87 -1.92 3.38
C GLY A 114 -14.77 -1.08 4.65
N ALA A 115 -15.84 -0.99 5.45
CA ALA A 115 -15.86 -0.27 6.73
C ALA A 115 -15.29 1.15 6.59
N THR A 116 -15.80 1.88 5.60
CA THR A 116 -15.23 3.17 5.17
C THR A 116 -15.77 4.36 5.94
N GLY A 117 -16.69 4.17 6.89
CA GLY A 117 -17.30 5.25 7.65
C GLY A 117 -16.30 5.91 8.59
N SER A 118 -16.27 7.24 8.51
CA SER A 118 -15.49 8.12 9.40
C SER A 118 -13.98 7.99 9.33
N SER A 119 -13.41 7.84 8.14
CA SER A 119 -12.00 8.22 7.93
C SER A 119 -11.95 9.62 7.33
N GLU A 120 -11.37 10.57 8.05
CA GLU A 120 -11.04 11.89 7.50
C GLU A 120 -10.05 11.79 6.32
N ASN A 121 -9.40 10.63 6.16
CA ASN A 121 -8.37 10.36 5.16
C ASN A 121 -8.81 9.41 4.03
N TRP A 122 -9.97 8.75 4.12
CA TRP A 122 -10.38 7.79 3.08
C TRP A 122 -10.88 8.52 1.83
N ARG A 123 -10.24 8.22 0.70
CA ARG A 123 -10.72 8.56 -0.63
C ARG A 123 -11.05 7.27 -1.38
N PRO A 124 -12.20 7.19 -2.08
CA PRO A 124 -12.47 6.05 -2.94
C PRO A 124 -11.37 5.95 -4.00
N PRO A 125 -10.91 4.75 -4.38
CA PRO A 125 -10.04 4.60 -5.53
C PRO A 125 -10.74 5.21 -6.74
N THR A 126 -10.18 6.27 -7.30
CA THR A 126 -10.73 6.93 -8.46
C THR A 126 -10.64 5.96 -9.64
N ARG A 127 -11.79 5.64 -10.25
CA ARG A 127 -11.77 5.09 -11.60
C ARG A 127 -11.05 6.13 -12.46
N ALA A 128 -9.98 5.74 -13.14
CA ALA A 128 -9.27 6.61 -14.06
C ALA A 128 -10.26 7.03 -15.17
N THR A 129 -10.96 8.14 -14.98
CA THR A 129 -11.57 8.89 -16.07
C THR A 129 -10.42 9.42 -16.92
N PRO A 130 -10.36 9.13 -18.23
CA PRO A 130 -9.40 9.79 -19.11
C PRO A 130 -9.57 11.30 -18.94
N ASP A 131 -8.51 11.95 -18.46
CA ASP A 131 -8.50 13.39 -18.23
C ASP A 131 -8.60 14.14 -19.55
N LEU A 132 -9.83 14.48 -19.95
CA LEU A 132 -10.11 15.33 -21.11
C LEU A 132 -9.76 16.81 -20.86
N ARG A 133 -9.31 17.22 -19.66
CA ARG A 133 -8.98 18.63 -19.36
C ARG A 133 -7.56 19.03 -19.75
N ARG A 134 -6.66 18.10 -20.08
CA ARG A 134 -5.30 18.44 -20.56
C ARG A 134 -5.28 18.88 -22.04
N ARG A 135 -6.26 19.66 -22.48
CA ARG A 135 -6.31 20.19 -23.85
C ARG A 135 -6.99 21.55 -23.95
N SER A 136 -7.04 22.32 -22.86
CA SER A 136 -7.39 23.74 -22.92
C SER A 136 -6.12 24.57 -23.12
N PRO A 137 -5.97 25.31 -24.23
CA PRO A 137 -4.89 26.29 -24.38
C PRO A 137 -5.06 27.37 -23.32
N GLN A 138 -3.97 27.68 -22.61
CA GLN A 138 -3.92 28.74 -21.61
C GLN A 138 -4.01 30.11 -22.32
N PRO A 139 -4.93 31.01 -21.94
CA PRO A 139 -4.97 32.35 -22.52
C PRO A 139 -3.70 33.13 -22.09
N PRO A 140 -3.16 34.02 -22.95
CA PRO A 140 -1.95 34.77 -22.62
C PRO A 140 -2.20 35.68 -21.40
N HIS A 141 -1.27 35.67 -20.46
CA HIS A 141 -1.26 36.54 -19.30
C HIS A 141 -0.96 37.99 -19.72
N PRO A 142 -1.67 39.01 -19.19
CA PRO A 142 -1.30 40.40 -19.41
C PRO A 142 -0.09 40.79 -18.56
N SER A 143 0.91 41.41 -19.18
CA SER A 143 2.06 42.00 -18.51
C SER A 143 1.68 43.34 -17.89
N SER A 144 1.95 43.54 -16.61
CA SER A 144 2.16 44.87 -15.98
C SER A 144 3.07 44.71 -14.78
#